data_AF-A0AB34HE47-F1
#
_entry.id   AF-A0AB34HE47-F1
#
_cell.length_a   1.000
_cell.length_b   1.000
_cell.length_c   1.000
_cell.angle_alpha   90.00
_cell.angle_beta   90.00
_cell.angle_gamma   90.00
#
_symmetry.space_group_name_H-M   'P 1'
#
loop_
_entity.id
_entity.type
_entity.pdbx_description
1 polymer ?
#
loop_
_entity_poly.entity_id
_entity_poly.type
_entity_poly.pdbx_seq_one_letter_code
_entity_poly.pdbx_strand_id
1 'polypeptide(L)'
;MKRGHKPNSAPGGAGEAGPGGMAERPQVPACPTRQPGRLQRHLLSGEFDQLRDLPIFESNFVQVTRLGEVANKVTMGVAASSPALELPDLLLLAGPAKENGRLQLFG
;
A
#
# COMPACT_ATOMS: atom_id res chain seq x y z
N MET A 1 42.20 -41.42 29.99
CA MET A 1 43.49 -41.06 29.34
C MET A 1 43.14 -40.68 27.91
N LYS A 2 43.42 -39.51 27.32
CA LYS A 2 44.55 -38.58 27.44
C LYS A 2 44.04 -37.13 27.29
N ARG A 3 44.65 -36.21 28.04
CA ARG A 3 44.57 -34.76 27.87
C ARG A 3 45.44 -34.36 26.68
N GLY A 4 44.96 -33.47 25.81
CA GLY A 4 45.77 -32.75 24.82
C GLY A 4 45.60 -31.25 25.04
N HIS A 5 46.71 -30.53 25.17
CA HIS A 5 46.77 -29.14 25.60
C HIS A 5 47.37 -28.28 24.47
N LYS A 6 46.61 -27.25 24.04
CA LYS A 6 46.99 -25.88 23.58
C LYS A 6 47.93 -25.71 22.36
N PRO A 7 47.92 -24.57 21.61
CA PRO A 7 47.88 -23.20 22.15
C PRO A 7 46.98 -22.16 21.43
N ASN A 8 46.91 -21.00 22.08
CA ASN A 8 46.17 -19.79 21.72
C ASN A 8 46.64 -19.19 20.38
N SER A 9 45.70 -18.77 19.54
CA SER A 9 45.95 -17.82 18.45
C SER A 9 45.41 -16.45 18.88
N ALA A 10 46.28 -15.45 18.91
CA ALA A 10 45.89 -14.05 19.05
C ALA A 10 45.11 -13.58 17.82
N PRO A 11 44.13 -12.65 17.93
CA PRO A 11 43.57 -12.01 16.75
C PRO A 11 44.47 -10.82 16.38
N GLY A 12 45.26 -10.99 15.32
CA GLY A 12 45.98 -9.91 14.67
C GLY A 12 45.14 -9.27 13.56
N GLY A 13 45.03 -7.94 13.60
CA GLY A 13 45.19 -7.07 12.43
C GLY A 13 44.07 -7.00 11.39
N ALA A 14 43.33 -5.87 11.45
CA ALA A 14 42.96 -4.98 10.35
C ALA A 14 42.66 -5.59 8.96
N GLY A 15 41.39 -5.45 8.54
CA GLY A 15 40.94 -5.64 7.17
C GLY A 15 39.75 -4.74 6.86
N GLU A 16 40.07 -3.58 6.28
CA GLU A 16 39.32 -2.74 5.34
C GLU A 16 37.80 -2.53 5.49
N ALA A 17 37.43 -1.25 5.65
CA ALA A 17 36.10 -0.73 5.41
C ALA A 17 35.78 -0.76 3.90
N GLY A 18 34.99 -1.74 3.47
CA GLY A 18 34.40 -1.77 2.13
C GLY A 18 33.27 -0.73 1.98
N PRO A 19 33.06 -0.16 0.78
CA PRO A 19 32.05 0.86 0.54
C PRO A 19 30.64 0.25 0.58
N GLY A 20 29.69 1.05 1.04
CA GLY A 20 28.34 0.65 1.41
C GLY A 20 27.62 -0.24 0.39
N GLY A 21 27.36 -1.47 0.81
CA GLY A 21 26.24 -2.25 0.29
C GLY A 21 24.97 -1.65 0.87
N MET A 22 24.27 -0.84 0.09
CA MET A 22 22.87 -0.49 0.31
C MET A 22 22.12 -1.80 0.56
N ALA A 23 21.81 -2.04 1.84
CA ALA A 23 20.94 -3.13 2.24
C ALA A 23 19.65 -2.97 1.45
N GLU A 24 19.42 -3.88 0.51
CA GLU A 24 18.14 -4.04 -0.15
C GLU A 24 17.14 -4.26 0.99
N ARG A 25 16.40 -3.20 1.34
CA ARG A 25 15.30 -3.32 2.29
C ARG A 25 14.38 -4.35 1.66
N PRO A 26 14.09 -5.48 2.33
CA PRO A 26 13.10 -6.41 1.83
C PRO A 26 11.85 -5.59 1.50
N GLN A 27 11.43 -5.63 0.23
CA GLN A 27 10.14 -5.11 -0.17
C GLN A 27 9.11 -5.97 0.56
N VAL A 28 8.80 -5.56 1.79
CA VAL A 28 7.70 -6.10 2.57
C VAL A 28 6.48 -6.02 1.66
N PRO A 29 5.82 -7.15 1.34
CA PRO A 29 4.57 -7.10 0.61
C PRO A 29 3.66 -6.13 1.34
N ALA A 30 3.29 -5.05 0.66
CA ALA A 30 2.43 -4.02 1.21
C ALA A 30 1.10 -4.67 1.57
N CYS A 31 0.89 -4.87 2.87
CA CYS A 31 -0.30 -5.44 3.49
C CYS A 31 -0.56 -6.93 3.11
N PRO A 32 -0.98 -7.80 4.06
CA PRO A 32 -1.61 -9.05 3.67
C PRO A 32 -2.78 -8.71 2.74
N THR A 33 -2.98 -9.50 1.67
CA THR A 33 -4.02 -9.31 0.66
C THR A 33 -5.42 -9.32 1.29
N ARG A 34 -5.78 -8.19 1.88
CA ARG A 34 -7.15 -7.90 2.31
C ARG A 34 -7.97 -7.93 1.04
N GLN A 35 -9.11 -8.63 1.09
CA GLN A 35 -10.02 -8.71 -0.05
C GLN A 35 -10.26 -7.30 -0.60
N PRO A 36 -10.12 -7.07 -1.93
CA PRO A 36 -10.32 -5.77 -2.52
C PRO A 36 -11.65 -5.19 -2.08
N GLY A 37 -11.67 -3.91 -1.73
CA GLY A 37 -12.87 -3.25 -1.30
C GLY A 37 -13.78 -2.85 -2.46
N ARG A 38 -14.86 -2.09 -2.19
CA ARG A 38 -15.91 -1.86 -3.21
C ARG A 38 -15.40 -1.03 -4.38
N LEU A 39 -14.56 -0.03 -4.10
CA LEU A 39 -14.00 0.84 -5.13
C LEU A 39 -13.00 0.06 -5.98
N GLN A 40 -12.08 -0.66 -5.34
CA GLN A 40 -11.11 -1.51 -6.07
C GLN A 40 -11.81 -2.55 -6.96
N ARG A 41 -12.87 -3.21 -6.48
CA ARG A 41 -13.67 -4.15 -7.31
C ARG A 41 -14.35 -3.47 -8.50
N HIS A 42 -14.80 -2.24 -8.33
CA HIS A 42 -15.42 -1.48 -9.42
C HIS A 42 -14.39 -1.13 -10.51
N LEU A 43 -13.18 -0.74 -10.13
CA LEU A 43 -12.09 -0.43 -11.07
C LEU A 43 -11.67 -1.66 -11.90
N LEU A 44 -11.70 -2.85 -11.29
CA LEU A 44 -11.43 -4.12 -11.98
C LEU A 44 -12.46 -4.46 -13.07
N SER A 45 -13.65 -3.84 -13.06
CA SER A 45 -14.76 -4.25 -13.93
C SER A 45 -14.73 -3.71 -15.36
N GLY A 46 -13.76 -2.87 -15.75
CA GLY A 46 -13.66 -2.42 -17.14
C GLY A 46 -13.01 -1.08 -17.33
N GLU A 47 -13.82 -0.04 -17.20
CA GLU A 47 -13.61 1.29 -17.78
C GLU A 47 -12.39 2.07 -17.23
N PHE A 48 -11.73 1.52 -16.20
CA PHE A 48 -10.64 2.15 -15.47
C PHE A 48 -9.37 1.29 -15.46
N ASP A 49 -9.02 0.66 -16.59
CA ASP A 49 -7.86 -0.22 -16.75
C ASP A 49 -6.57 0.35 -16.13
N GLN A 50 -6.33 1.65 -16.30
CA GLN A 50 -5.13 2.35 -15.78
C GLN A 50 -5.05 2.38 -14.24
N LEU A 51 -6.19 2.23 -13.55
CA LEU A 51 -6.28 2.32 -12.09
C LEU A 51 -6.30 0.94 -11.40
N ARG A 52 -6.37 -0.16 -12.16
CA ARG A 52 -6.56 -1.51 -11.61
C ARG A 52 -5.40 -2.00 -10.76
N ASP A 53 -4.18 -1.66 -11.15
CA ASP A 53 -2.96 -2.17 -10.55
C ASP A 53 -2.35 -1.21 -9.52
N LEU A 54 -2.98 -0.05 -9.30
CA LEU A 54 -2.50 0.93 -8.34
C LEU A 54 -2.85 0.51 -6.92
N PRO A 55 -1.90 0.57 -5.96
CA PRO A 55 -2.21 0.49 -4.54
C PRO A 55 -3.15 1.63 -4.15
N ILE A 56 -4.39 1.29 -3.79
CA ILE A 56 -5.41 2.26 -3.41
C ILE A 56 -5.75 2.08 -1.94
N PHE A 57 -5.56 3.16 -1.17
CA PHE A 57 -6.16 3.27 0.15
C PHE A 57 -7.61 3.73 -0.01
N GLU A 58 -8.56 2.84 0.25
CA GLU A 58 -9.99 3.17 0.18
C GLU A 58 -10.66 3.28 1.56
N SER A 59 -11.64 4.17 1.65
CA SER A 59 -12.50 4.33 2.82
C SER A 59 -13.87 4.86 2.45
N ASN A 60 -14.87 4.57 3.29
CA ASN A 60 -16.23 5.07 3.14
C ASN A 60 -16.44 6.30 4.02
N PHE A 61 -16.94 7.38 3.43
CA PHE A 61 -17.32 8.60 4.13
C PHE A 61 -18.81 8.87 3.97
N VAL A 62 -19.37 9.47 5.01
CA VAL A 62 -20.74 9.98 5.01
C VAL A 62 -20.71 11.46 5.32
N GLN A 63 -21.45 12.24 4.56
CA GLN A 63 -21.69 13.63 4.89
C GLN A 63 -22.87 13.71 5.84
N VAL A 64 -22.70 14.40 6.96
CA VAL A 64 -23.72 14.58 7.99
C VAL A 64 -24.19 16.04 8.00
N THR A 65 -25.50 16.26 8.06
CA THR A 65 -26.08 17.62 8.17
C THR A 65 -25.98 18.14 9.60
N ARG A 66 -26.27 19.43 9.80
CA ARG A 66 -26.36 20.02 11.15
C ARG A 66 -27.42 19.35 12.03
N LEU A 67 -28.41 18.70 11.43
CA LEU A 67 -29.47 17.96 12.12
C LEU A 67 -29.08 16.51 12.44
N GLY A 68 -27.87 16.06 12.03
CA GLY A 68 -27.41 14.69 12.25
C GLY A 68 -27.83 13.69 11.15
N GLU A 69 -28.43 14.17 10.06
CA GLU A 69 -28.90 13.31 8.96
C GLU A 69 -27.77 13.01 7.97
N VAL A 70 -27.82 11.85 7.30
CA VAL A 70 -26.86 11.51 6.24
C VAL A 70 -27.31 12.16 4.92
N ALA A 71 -26.55 13.14 4.44
CA ALA A 71 -26.82 13.83 3.18
C ALA A 71 -26.23 13.10 1.97
N ASN A 72 -25.06 12.48 2.13
CA ASN A 72 -24.35 11.80 1.04
C ASN A 72 -23.50 10.64 1.58
N LYS A 73 -23.26 9.63 0.74
CA LYS A 73 -22.34 8.52 0.99
C LYS A 73 -21.35 8.45 -0.17
N VAL A 74 -20.07 8.54 0.13
CA VAL A 74 -18.99 8.49 -0.86
C VAL A 74 -17.95 7.46 -0.44
N THR A 75 -17.48 6.66 -1.40
CA THR A 75 -16.27 5.87 -1.26
C THR A 75 -15.12 6.68 -1.84
N MET A 76 -14.11 6.95 -1.03
CA MET A 76 -12.92 7.69 -1.42
C MET A 76 -11.75 6.72 -1.57
N GLY A 77 -10.97 6.88 -2.64
CA GLY A 77 -9.71 6.17 -2.87
C GLY A 77 -8.57 7.15 -3.06
N VAL A 78 -7.43 6.89 -2.43
CA VAL A 78 -6.20 7.67 -2.60
C VAL A 78 -5.12 6.75 -3.16
N ALA A 79 -4.45 7.19 -4.22
CA ALA A 79 -3.41 6.42 -4.90
C ALA A 79 -2.30 7.33 -5.45
N ALA A 80 -1.14 6.73 -5.69
CA ALA A 80 -0.12 7.31 -6.53
C ALA A 80 -0.32 6.80 -7.97
N SER A 81 -0.24 7.71 -8.95
CA SER A 81 -0.31 7.39 -10.37
C SER A 81 0.89 6.58 -10.87
N SER A 82 2.01 6.63 -10.12
CA SER A 82 3.25 5.92 -10.43
C SER A 82 3.90 5.39 -9.14
N PRO A 83 4.49 4.18 -9.17
CA PRO A 83 5.29 3.66 -8.05
C PRO A 83 6.51 4.52 -7.69
N ALA A 84 6.94 5.42 -8.58
CA ALA A 84 8.06 6.32 -8.32
C ALA A 84 7.69 7.53 -7.45
N LEU A 85 6.39 7.78 -7.22
CA LEU A 85 5.95 8.89 -6.37
C LEU A 85 5.94 8.47 -4.90
N GLU A 86 6.56 9.28 -4.05
CA GLU A 86 6.56 9.08 -2.60
C GLU A 86 5.23 9.49 -1.95
N LEU A 87 4.42 10.30 -2.64
CA LEU A 87 3.13 10.81 -2.18
C LEU A 87 2.03 10.53 -3.21
N PRO A 88 0.78 10.30 -2.76
CA PRO A 88 -0.33 10.14 -3.68
C PRO A 88 -0.69 11.46 -4.37
N ASP A 89 -1.05 11.36 -5.63
CA ASP A 89 -1.47 12.45 -6.51
C ASP A 89 -2.87 12.21 -7.13
N LEU A 90 -3.47 11.04 -6.89
CA LEU A 90 -4.82 10.69 -7.35
C LEU A 90 -5.81 10.63 -6.17
N LEU A 91 -6.95 11.30 -6.35
CA LEU A 91 -8.12 11.18 -5.49
C LEU A 91 -9.32 10.68 -6.31
N LEU A 92 -9.79 9.49 -5.98
CA LEU A 92 -10.95 8.85 -6.59
C LEU A 92 -12.14 9.03 -5.66
N LEU A 93 -13.28 9.49 -6.19
CA LEU A 93 -14.51 9.60 -5.45
C LEU A 93 -15.59 8.81 -6.17
N ALA A 94 -16.29 7.94 -5.46
CA ALA A 94 -17.38 7.16 -6.03
C ALA A 94 -18.62 7.18 -5.14
N GLY A 95 -19.79 7.34 -5.75
CA GLY A 95 -21.09 7.30 -5.08
C GLY A 95 -21.87 6.04 -5.43
N PRO A 96 -22.99 5.78 -4.73
CA PRO A 96 -23.95 4.77 -5.16
C PRO A 96 -24.56 5.15 -6.52
N ALA A 97 -24.52 4.23 -7.48
CA ALA A 97 -25.18 4.36 -8.78
C ALA A 97 -26.70 4.21 -8.63
N LYS A 98 -27.45 4.96 -9.44
CA LYS A 98 -28.93 5.00 -9.39
C LYS A 98 -29.59 3.67 -9.78
N GLU A 99 -28.94 2.86 -10.60
CA GLU A 99 -29.62 1.79 -11.34
C GLU A 99 -29.44 0.38 -10.75
N ASN A 100 -28.42 0.12 -9.94
CA ASN A 100 -28.07 -1.27 -9.58
C ASN A 100 -27.21 -1.44 -8.32
N GLY A 101 -27.09 -0.41 -7.47
CA GLY A 101 -26.28 -0.49 -6.25
C GLY A 101 -24.77 -0.60 -6.51
N ARG A 102 -24.32 -0.48 -7.77
CA ARG A 102 -22.91 -0.35 -8.12
C ARG A 102 -22.37 0.98 -7.63
N LEU A 103 -21.05 1.09 -7.62
CA LEU A 103 -20.40 2.39 -7.48
C LEU A 103 -20.38 3.08 -8.85
N GLN A 104 -20.42 4.41 -8.82
CA GLN A 104 -20.14 5.27 -9.97
C GLN A 104 -19.03 6.23 -9.54
N LEU A 105 -17.92 6.23 -10.28
CA LEU A 105 -16.89 7.25 -10.12
C LEU A 105 -17.44 8.62 -10.51
N PHE A 106 -17.10 9.63 -9.71
CA PHE A 106 -17.36 11.02 -10.02
C PHE A 106 -16.24 11.51 -10.95
N GLY A 107 -16.63 12.04 -12.10
CA GLY A 107 -15.74 12.54 -13.15
C GLY A 107 -16.53 13.37 -14.16
#